data_AF-A0A9N9BDL0-F1
#
_entry.id   AF-A0A9N9BDL0-F1
#
_cell.length_a   1.000
_cell.length_b   1.000
_cell.length_c   1.000
_cell.angle_alpha   90.00
_cell.angle_beta   90.00
_cell.angle_gamma   90.00
#
_symmetry.space_group_name_H-M   'P 1'
#
loop_
_entity.id
_entity.type
_entity.pdbx_description
1 polymer ?
#
loop_
_entity_poly.entity_id
_entity_poly.type
_entity_poly.pdbx_seq_one_letter_code
_entity_poly.pdbx_strand_id
1 'polypeptide(L)'
;MAAADRQHIYQTIQTSLAHIPSYIGQEPLDDYCNRIETAISYTDTMITDANTANANTFTDAHKADIYKSKMAGKTVDTHQSAIQRLSQETFKTDDNPETYEARIRQYILGVPDDDANALGFLMAHLPNELFIRMEGTNPGSITAFFTTLKEL
;
A
#
# COMPACT_ATOMS: atom_id res chain seq x y z
N MET A 1 12.62 32.45 1.62
CA MET A 1 11.16 32.57 1.76
C MET A 1 10.49 31.27 1.35
N ALA A 2 10.37 30.97 0.05
CA ALA A 2 9.63 29.83 -0.49
C ALA A 2 9.83 28.45 0.21
N ALA A 3 11.08 28.08 0.54
CA ALA A 3 11.34 26.80 1.19
C ALA A 3 10.74 26.68 2.60
N ALA A 4 10.73 27.78 3.37
CA ALA A 4 10.15 27.82 4.71
C ALA A 4 8.61 27.80 4.66
N ASP A 5 8.02 28.53 3.70
CA ASP A 5 6.57 28.56 3.49
C ASP A 5 6.06 27.18 3.06
N ARG A 6 6.75 26.52 2.13
CA ARG A 6 6.43 25.15 1.70
C ARG A 6 6.52 24.14 2.86
N GLN A 7 7.57 24.20 3.68
CA GLN A 7 7.72 23.34 4.85
C GLN A 7 6.58 23.54 5.86
N HIS A 8 6.20 24.81 6.09
CA HIS A 8 5.10 25.14 6.98
C HIS A 8 3.75 24.59 6.46
N ILE A 9 3.48 24.74 5.16
CA ILE A 9 2.30 24.12 4.51
C ILE A 9 2.29 22.61 4.72
N TYR A 10 3.42 21.92 4.46
CA TYR A 10 3.51 20.47 4.66
C TYR A 10 3.26 20.05 6.11
N GLN A 11 3.79 20.77 7.09
CA GLN A 11 3.61 20.45 8.49
C GLN A 11 2.15 20.54 8.92
N THR A 12 1.43 21.58 8.46
CA THR A 12 0.00 21.76 8.75
C THR A 12 -0.85 20.67 8.09
N ILE A 13 -0.53 20.30 6.84
CA ILE A 13 -1.19 19.17 6.16
C ILE A 13 -0.94 17.86 6.92
N GLN A 14 0.31 17.58 7.31
CA GLN A 14 0.67 16.36 8.04
C GLN A 14 -0.09 16.21 9.36
N THR A 15 -0.28 17.32 10.11
CA THR A 15 -1.09 17.31 11.32
C THR A 15 -2.54 16.88 11.03
N SER A 16 -3.14 17.38 9.95
CA SER A 16 -4.49 16.99 9.55
C SER A 16 -4.56 15.54 9.04
N LEU A 17 -3.54 15.10 8.30
CA LEU A 17 -3.46 13.75 7.75
C LEU A 17 -3.21 12.66 8.80
N ALA A 18 -2.70 13.01 10.00
CA ALA A 18 -2.43 12.04 11.07
C ALA A 18 -3.67 11.25 11.50
N HIS A 19 -4.87 11.82 11.32
CA HIS A 19 -6.15 11.18 11.63
C HIS A 19 -6.75 10.36 10.48
N ILE A 20 -6.12 10.40 9.30
CA ILE A 20 -6.54 9.62 8.14
C ILE A 20 -5.58 8.42 8.10
N PRO A 21 -6.03 7.17 8.28
CA PRO A 21 -5.15 6.00 8.14
C PRO A 21 -4.66 5.87 6.69
N SER A 22 -3.61 5.11 6.43
CA SER A 22 -3.21 4.79 5.06
C SER A 22 -4.28 3.91 4.40
N TYR A 23 -4.45 4.06 3.08
CA TYR A 23 -5.46 3.31 2.34
C TYR A 23 -5.08 1.83 2.26
N ILE A 24 -6.00 0.99 2.70
CA ILE A 24 -5.92 -0.48 2.61
C ILE A 24 -7.23 -1.08 2.07
N GLY A 25 -8.10 -0.26 1.46
CA GLY A 25 -9.43 -0.67 1.01
C GLY A 25 -10.51 -0.60 2.10
N GLN A 26 -10.31 0.25 3.12
CA GLN A 26 -11.22 0.35 4.26
C GLN A 26 -12.55 1.10 3.96
N GLU A 27 -12.61 1.86 2.88
CA GLU A 27 -13.76 2.67 2.45
C GLU A 27 -13.71 2.85 0.91
N PRO A 28 -14.80 3.28 0.25
CA PRO A 28 -14.78 3.63 -1.18
C PRO A 28 -13.67 4.64 -1.49
N LEU A 29 -13.02 4.47 -2.66
CA LEU A 29 -11.85 5.28 -3.02
C LEU A 29 -12.17 6.78 -3.08
N ASP A 30 -13.35 7.15 -3.60
CA ASP A 30 -13.79 8.53 -3.69
C ASP A 30 -13.94 9.17 -2.30
N ASP A 31 -14.53 8.44 -1.34
CA ASP A 31 -14.67 8.91 0.05
C ASP A 31 -13.31 9.11 0.71
N TYR A 32 -12.37 8.18 0.50
CA TYR A 32 -11.01 8.30 1.01
C TYR A 32 -10.28 9.52 0.41
N CYS A 33 -10.36 9.72 -0.91
CA CYS A 33 -9.77 10.87 -1.59
C CYS A 33 -10.36 12.19 -1.07
N ASN A 34 -11.68 12.26 -0.87
CA ASN A 34 -12.35 13.44 -0.32
C ASN A 34 -11.83 13.80 1.09
N ARG A 35 -11.51 12.81 1.93
CA ARG A 35 -10.91 13.06 3.24
C ARG A 35 -9.53 13.69 3.13
N ILE A 36 -8.70 13.22 2.20
CA ILE A 36 -7.37 13.81 1.93
C ILE A 36 -7.53 15.23 1.38
N GLU A 37 -8.46 15.44 0.45
CA GLU A 37 -8.74 16.75 -0.13
C GLU A 37 -9.17 17.76 0.95
N THR A 38 -10.08 17.35 1.83
CA THR A 38 -10.52 18.15 2.98
C THR A 38 -9.35 18.50 3.90
N ALA A 39 -8.42 17.57 4.12
CA ALA A 39 -7.24 17.85 4.94
C ALA A 39 -6.29 18.87 4.28
N ILE A 40 -6.18 18.84 2.95
CA ILE A 40 -5.36 19.80 2.19
C ILE A 40 -6.04 21.18 2.15
N SER A 41 -7.37 21.25 2.02
CA SER A 41 -8.10 22.52 1.86
C SER A 41 -7.93 23.47 3.06
N TYR A 42 -7.63 22.94 4.25
CA TYR A 42 -7.27 23.77 5.41
C TYR A 42 -6.03 24.66 5.19
N THR A 43 -5.25 24.41 4.13
CA THR A 43 -4.05 25.19 3.77
C THR A 43 -4.21 26.02 2.50
N ASP A 44 -5.41 26.11 1.90
CA ASP A 44 -5.60 26.79 0.60
C ASP A 44 -5.19 28.28 0.63
N THR A 45 -5.51 29.00 1.71
CA THR A 45 -5.06 30.39 1.89
C THR A 45 -3.54 30.47 1.97
N MET A 46 -2.90 29.57 2.73
CA MET A 46 -1.44 29.54 2.89
C MET A 46 -0.74 29.24 1.56
N ILE A 47 -1.28 28.29 0.77
CA ILE A 47 -0.78 27.94 -0.56
C ILE A 47 -0.91 29.14 -1.50
N THR A 48 -2.05 29.83 -1.46
CA THR A 48 -2.30 31.02 -2.30
C THR A 48 -1.33 32.15 -1.99
N ASP A 49 -1.15 32.46 -0.71
CA ASP A 49 -0.22 33.50 -0.25
C ASP A 49 1.23 33.16 -0.63
N ALA A 50 1.64 31.91 -0.40
CA ALA A 50 2.97 31.42 -0.73
C ALA A 50 3.25 31.47 -2.24
N ASN A 51 2.29 31.05 -3.07
CA ASN A 51 2.42 31.08 -4.53
C ASN A 51 2.38 32.50 -5.09
N THR A 52 1.67 33.42 -4.45
CA THR A 52 1.66 34.85 -4.80
C THR A 52 3.02 35.49 -4.49
N ALA A 53 3.59 35.19 -3.32
CA ALA A 53 4.90 35.68 -2.92
C ALA A 53 6.04 35.07 -3.75
N ASN A 54 5.92 33.78 -4.09
CA ASN A 54 6.91 33.03 -4.86
C ASN A 54 6.19 32.00 -5.72
N ALA A 55 6.16 32.21 -7.04
CA ALA A 55 5.46 31.33 -7.97
C ALA A 55 5.89 29.86 -7.80
N ASN A 56 4.91 28.95 -7.84
CA ASN A 56 5.11 27.50 -7.75
C ASN A 56 5.72 26.99 -6.43
N THR A 57 5.56 27.72 -5.33
CA THR A 57 6.02 27.27 -3.99
C THR A 57 5.34 25.98 -3.55
N PHE A 58 4.04 25.83 -3.84
CA PHE A 58 3.31 24.58 -3.63
C PHE A 58 2.39 24.35 -4.84
N THR A 59 2.57 23.21 -5.50
CA THR A 59 1.94 22.90 -6.81
C THR A 59 1.13 21.62 -6.73
N ASP A 60 0.35 21.34 -7.78
CA ASP A 60 -0.42 20.10 -7.86
C ASP A 60 0.46 18.84 -7.85
N ALA A 61 1.73 18.93 -8.27
CA ALA A 61 2.68 17.82 -8.11
C ALA A 61 2.91 17.48 -6.63
N HIS A 62 2.99 18.49 -5.76
CA HIS A 62 3.15 18.31 -4.33
C HIS A 62 1.87 17.72 -3.69
N LYS A 63 0.68 18.14 -4.17
CA LYS A 63 -0.61 17.51 -3.79
C LYS A 63 -0.64 16.05 -4.22
N ALA A 64 -0.24 15.74 -5.45
CA ALA A 64 -0.21 14.38 -5.98
C ALA A 64 0.72 13.47 -5.16
N ASP A 65 1.86 13.98 -4.69
CA ASP A 65 2.77 13.20 -3.83
C ASP A 65 2.18 12.93 -2.44
N ILE A 66 1.35 13.83 -1.90
CA ILE A 66 0.56 13.58 -0.69
C ILE A 66 -0.44 12.45 -0.92
N TYR A 67 -1.24 12.52 -1.99
CA TYR A 67 -2.16 11.44 -2.36
C TYR A 67 -1.44 10.11 -2.50
N LYS A 68 -0.31 10.08 -3.23
CA LYS A 68 0.53 8.89 -3.35
C LYS A 68 1.01 8.39 -2.00
N SER A 69 1.48 9.24 -1.09
CA SER A 69 1.96 8.80 0.24
C SER A 69 0.86 8.17 1.11
N LYS A 70 -0.39 8.60 0.92
CA LYS A 70 -1.56 8.09 1.64
C LYS A 70 -2.18 6.87 0.98
N MET A 71 -2.12 6.77 -0.34
CA MET A 71 -2.54 5.61 -1.12
C MET A 71 -1.48 4.50 -1.14
N ALA A 72 -0.21 4.88 -1.00
CA ALA A 72 0.94 4.04 -0.89
C ALA A 72 1.70 4.48 0.36
N GLY A 73 1.39 3.91 1.54
CA GLY A 73 2.20 4.00 2.76
C GLY A 73 3.58 3.36 2.59
N LYS A 74 4.28 3.77 1.53
CA LYS A 74 5.27 3.05 0.75
C LYS A 74 6.13 4.09 0.01
N THR A 75 6.77 4.99 0.73
CA THR A 75 7.99 5.65 0.22
C THR A 75 9.21 5.46 1.11
N VAL A 76 9.10 4.65 2.18
CA VAL A 76 10.27 4.15 2.95
C VAL A 76 10.20 2.65 3.31
N ASP A 77 9.06 1.95 3.21
CA ASP A 77 8.97 0.53 3.66
C ASP A 77 8.43 -0.45 2.60
N THR A 78 8.87 -0.34 1.35
CA THR A 78 8.14 -0.92 0.20
C THR A 78 8.41 -2.37 -0.15
N HIS A 79 9.32 -3.07 0.52
CA HIS A 79 9.45 -4.52 0.38
C HIS A 79 9.41 -5.20 1.74
N GLN A 80 10.13 -4.64 2.70
CA GLN A 80 10.24 -5.21 4.04
C GLN A 80 8.89 -5.25 4.79
N SER A 81 8.02 -4.23 4.68
CA SER A 81 6.68 -4.32 5.28
C SER A 81 5.73 -5.25 4.52
N ALA A 82 5.88 -5.40 3.21
CA ALA A 82 5.12 -6.37 2.42
C ALA A 82 5.47 -7.80 2.87
N ILE A 83 6.76 -8.10 2.97
CA ILE A 83 7.27 -9.39 3.44
C ILE A 83 6.95 -9.62 4.93
N GLN A 84 7.06 -8.60 5.78
CA GLN A 84 6.68 -8.73 7.18
C GLN A 84 5.19 -9.04 7.35
N ARG A 85 4.30 -8.37 6.61
CA ARG A 85 2.87 -8.68 6.62
C ARG A 85 2.59 -10.07 6.05
N LEU A 86 3.26 -10.43 4.95
CA LEU A 86 3.15 -11.77 4.37
C LEU A 86 3.51 -12.82 5.42
N SER A 87 4.63 -12.67 6.13
CA SER A 87 5.08 -13.62 7.17
C SER A 87 4.10 -13.82 8.34
N GLN A 88 3.13 -12.93 8.53
CA GLN A 88 2.10 -13.03 9.58
C GLN A 88 0.78 -13.62 9.07
N GLU A 89 0.64 -13.83 7.76
CA GLU A 89 -0.55 -14.42 7.18
C GLU A 89 -0.50 -15.95 7.24
N THR A 90 -1.66 -16.56 7.06
CA THR A 90 -1.81 -18.01 6.93
C THR A 90 -3.05 -18.29 6.10
N PHE A 91 -3.14 -19.51 5.58
CA PHE A 91 -4.36 -20.01 4.96
C PHE A 91 -5.35 -20.40 6.05
N LYS A 92 -6.47 -19.69 6.13
CA LYS A 92 -7.47 -19.86 7.19
C LYS A 92 -8.38 -21.04 6.88
N THR A 93 -9.07 -21.54 7.90
CA THR A 93 -10.01 -22.68 7.75
C THR A 93 -11.17 -22.38 6.79
N ASP A 94 -11.59 -21.12 6.72
CA ASP A 94 -12.69 -20.69 5.85
C ASP A 94 -12.21 -20.18 4.49
N ASP A 95 -10.90 -20.18 4.25
CA ASP A 95 -10.35 -19.75 2.96
C ASP A 95 -10.59 -20.82 1.89
N ASN A 96 -10.86 -20.34 0.68
CA ASN A 96 -10.61 -21.08 -0.55
C ASN A 96 -9.44 -20.41 -1.30
N PRO A 97 -8.88 -21.05 -2.34
CA PRO A 97 -7.77 -20.47 -3.10
C PRO A 97 -8.03 -19.05 -3.61
N GLU A 98 -9.24 -18.73 -4.04
CA GLU A 98 -9.60 -17.41 -4.57
C GLU A 98 -9.65 -16.33 -3.48
N THR A 99 -10.29 -16.62 -2.34
CA THR A 99 -10.39 -15.67 -1.21
C THR A 99 -9.03 -15.45 -0.55
N TYR A 100 -8.23 -16.50 -0.46
CA TYR A 100 -6.86 -16.43 0.01
C TYR A 100 -6.00 -15.56 -0.93
N GLU A 101 -5.99 -15.84 -2.24
CA GLU A 101 -5.24 -15.06 -3.22
C GLU A 101 -5.65 -13.58 -3.22
N ALA A 102 -6.95 -13.29 -3.21
CA ALA A 102 -7.45 -11.92 -3.20
C ALA A 102 -6.92 -11.14 -1.99
N ARG A 103 -6.87 -11.77 -0.80
CA ARG A 103 -6.32 -11.16 0.41
C ARG A 103 -4.80 -10.97 0.31
N ILE A 104 -4.07 -12.02 -0.08
CA ILE A 104 -2.60 -11.97 -0.11
C ILE A 104 -2.06 -11.02 -1.17
N ARG A 105 -2.72 -10.90 -2.33
CA ARG A 105 -2.32 -9.96 -3.40
C ARG A 105 -2.29 -8.51 -2.96
N GLN A 106 -3.09 -8.11 -1.96
CA GLN A 106 -3.02 -6.76 -1.40
C GLN A 106 -1.68 -6.48 -0.72
N TYR A 107 -1.00 -7.50 -0.19
CA TYR A 107 0.24 -7.34 0.57
C TYR A 107 1.49 -7.41 -0.30
N ILE A 108 1.44 -8.13 -1.41
CA ILE A 108 2.60 -8.35 -2.31
C ILE A 108 2.60 -7.41 -3.52
N LEU A 109 1.85 -6.31 -3.48
CA LEU A 109 1.82 -5.33 -4.56
C LEU A 109 3.22 -4.71 -4.75
N GLY A 110 3.85 -5.02 -5.89
CA GLY A 110 5.21 -4.58 -6.24
C GLY A 110 6.33 -5.52 -5.77
N VAL A 111 6.01 -6.71 -5.26
CA VAL A 111 6.98 -7.80 -5.10
C VAL A 111 7.21 -8.46 -6.47
N PRO A 112 8.46 -8.73 -6.90
CA PRO A 112 8.73 -9.47 -8.12
C PRO A 112 8.05 -10.86 -8.11
N ASP A 113 7.54 -11.31 -9.26
CA ASP A 113 6.84 -12.60 -9.36
C ASP A 113 7.75 -13.80 -9.03
N ASP A 114 9.06 -13.65 -9.21
CA ASP A 114 10.11 -14.62 -8.94
C ASP A 114 10.77 -14.43 -7.56
N ASP A 115 10.19 -13.64 -6.66
CA ASP A 115 10.76 -13.41 -5.32
C ASP A 115 10.71 -14.68 -4.46
N ALA A 116 11.90 -15.23 -4.18
CA ALA A 116 12.06 -16.47 -3.43
C ALA A 116 11.60 -16.37 -1.97
N ASN A 117 11.71 -15.19 -1.33
CA ASN A 117 11.25 -15.03 0.05
C ASN A 117 9.73 -15.08 0.10
N ALA A 118 9.06 -14.38 -0.81
CA ALA A 118 7.61 -14.39 -0.92
C ALA A 118 7.08 -15.80 -1.16
N LEU A 119 7.71 -16.57 -2.05
CA LEU A 119 7.37 -17.99 -2.28
C LEU A 119 7.52 -18.84 -1.02
N GLY A 120 8.62 -18.66 -0.27
CA GLY A 120 8.84 -19.38 0.98
C GLY A 120 7.73 -19.12 2.02
N PHE A 121 7.30 -17.86 2.17
CA PHE A 121 6.18 -17.53 3.05
C PHE A 121 4.86 -18.12 2.54
N LEU A 122 4.57 -17.98 1.25
CA LEU A 122 3.35 -18.54 0.65
C LEU A 122 3.24 -20.05 0.88
N MET A 123 4.34 -20.80 0.77
CA MET A 123 4.35 -22.21 1.13
C MET A 123 4.08 -22.43 2.63
N ALA A 124 4.73 -21.66 3.51
CA ALA A 124 4.54 -21.76 4.96
C ALA A 124 3.12 -21.41 5.43
N HIS A 125 2.35 -20.67 4.64
CA HIS A 125 0.95 -20.35 4.96
C HIS A 125 0.02 -21.56 4.81
N LEU A 126 0.38 -22.53 3.97
CA LEU A 126 -0.48 -23.64 3.63
C LEU A 126 -0.64 -24.61 4.81
N PRO A 127 -1.84 -25.17 5.03
CA PRO A 127 -2.00 -26.30 5.93
C PRO A 127 -1.26 -27.52 5.36
N ASN A 128 -0.89 -28.46 6.24
CA ASN A 128 -0.01 -29.59 5.93
C ASN A 128 -0.40 -30.36 4.64
N GLU A 129 -1.70 -30.64 4.45
CA GLU A 129 -2.20 -31.35 3.26
C GLU A 129 -1.96 -30.56 1.96
N LEU A 130 -2.23 -29.25 1.95
CA LEU A 130 -2.01 -28.40 0.78
C LEU A 130 -0.52 -28.16 0.56
N PHE A 131 0.26 -28.03 1.65
CA PHE A 131 1.71 -27.90 1.58
C PHE A 131 2.35 -29.07 0.82
N ILE A 132 2.03 -30.32 1.22
CA ILE A 132 2.61 -31.52 0.61
C ILE A 132 2.26 -31.60 -0.89
N ARG A 133 1.01 -31.30 -1.24
CA ARG A 133 0.57 -31.27 -2.64
C ARG A 133 1.30 -30.19 -3.44
N MET A 134 1.40 -28.99 -2.89
CA MET A 134 2.09 -27.86 -3.52
C MET A 134 3.59 -28.13 -3.69
N GLU A 135 4.24 -28.70 -2.69
CA GLU A 135 5.66 -29.07 -2.72
C GLU A 135 5.97 -30.01 -3.90
N GLY A 136 5.10 -30.99 -4.16
CA GLY A 136 5.23 -31.90 -5.30
C GLY A 136 5.15 -31.22 -6.68
N THR A 137 4.52 -30.05 -6.77
CA THR A 137 4.41 -29.28 -8.02
C THR A 137 5.53 -28.26 -8.21
N ASN A 138 6.18 -27.85 -7.13
CA ASN A 138 7.29 -26.88 -7.10
C ASN A 138 7.06 -25.62 -7.96
N PRO A 139 6.11 -24.75 -7.58
CA PRO A 139 5.81 -23.55 -8.35
C PRO A 139 7.00 -22.57 -8.34
N GLY A 140 7.51 -22.23 -9.52
CA GLY A 140 8.68 -21.35 -9.67
C GLY A 140 8.39 -19.84 -9.58
N SER A 141 7.13 -19.44 -9.43
CA SER A 141 6.73 -18.03 -9.33
C SER A 141 5.44 -17.86 -8.53
N ILE A 142 5.19 -16.65 -8.04
CA ILE A 142 3.99 -16.31 -7.26
C ILE A 142 2.73 -16.58 -8.08
N THR A 143 2.73 -16.20 -9.36
CA THR A 143 1.65 -16.49 -10.30
C THR A 143 1.44 -18.00 -10.48
N ALA A 144 2.52 -18.78 -10.61
CA ALA A 144 2.44 -20.23 -10.70
C ALA A 144 1.87 -20.84 -9.41
N PHE A 145 2.31 -20.37 -8.24
CA PHE A 145 1.82 -20.84 -6.94
C PHE A 145 0.30 -20.69 -6.83
N PHE A 146 -0.24 -19.51 -7.13
CA PHE A 146 -1.68 -19.27 -7.05
C PHE A 146 -2.48 -20.04 -8.11
N THR A 147 -1.90 -20.22 -9.30
CA THR A 147 -2.52 -21.04 -10.36
C THR A 147 -2.64 -22.48 -9.90
N THR A 148 -1.54 -23.07 -9.45
CA THR A 148 -1.53 -24.43 -8.91
C THR A 148 -2.48 -24.57 -7.73
N LEU A 149 -2.51 -23.62 -6.80
CA LEU A 149 -3.35 -23.71 -5.60
C LEU A 149 -4.85 -23.84 -5.93
N LYS A 150 -5.30 -23.27 -7.06
CA LYS A 150 -6.68 -23.40 -7.54
C LYS A 150 -6.98 -24.77 -8.17
N GLU A 151 -5.95 -25.51 -8.54
CA GLU A 151 -6.06 -26.82 -9.21
C GLU A 151 -5.89 -28.00 -8.24
N LEU A 152 -5.52 -27.75 -6.97
CA LEU A 152 -5.32 -28.75 -5.91
C LEU A 152 -6.60 -29.16 -5.17
#